data_AF-A0A1E3NRU0-F1
#
_entry.id   AF-A0A1E3NRU0-F1
#
_cell.length_a   1.000
_cell.length_b   1.000
_cell.length_c   1.000
_cell.angle_alpha   90.00
_cell.angle_beta   90.00
_cell.angle_gamma   90.00
#
_symmetry.space_group_name_H-M   'P 1'
#
loop_
_entity.id
_entity.type
_entity.pdbx_description
1 polymer ?
#
loop_
_entity_poly.entity_id
_entity_poly.type
_entity_poly.pdbx_seq_one_letter_code
_entity_poly.pdbx_strand_id
1 'polypeptide(L)'
;MQPFIHEAGNSHAMEMAKKAQETGITTMFNDDPKVSVDTFDFYKKYTFFHPESNEEDAKAFATLVRECVHFEVETVASMLTFGLDLNLVYPQVTLSYMFRSCRALLKDRYADKGADEALAEQFARDLVQNVYSFIQGKLDLPTMKWEGVSANLL
;
A
#
# COMPACT_ATOMS: atom_id res chain seq x y z
N MET A 1 -18.94 -4.00 26.03
CA MET A 1 -19.14 -4.78 24.79
C MET A 1 -17.81 -5.45 24.49
N GLN A 2 -17.75 -6.79 24.44
CA GLN A 2 -16.57 -7.46 23.89
C GLN A 2 -16.54 -7.22 22.38
N PRO A 3 -15.38 -6.92 21.77
CA PRO A 3 -15.28 -6.83 20.32
C PRO A 3 -15.65 -8.18 19.71
N PHE A 4 -16.48 -8.16 18.66
CA PHE A 4 -16.81 -9.36 17.91
C PHE A 4 -15.57 -9.81 17.14
N ILE A 5 -15.06 -11.01 17.45
CA ILE A 5 -13.91 -11.61 16.78
C ILE A 5 -14.40 -12.84 16.02
N HIS A 6 -14.14 -12.88 14.72
CA HIS A 6 -14.42 -14.04 13.87
C HIS A 6 -13.28 -15.06 14.02
N GLU A 7 -13.51 -16.17 14.74
CA GLU A 7 -12.45 -17.11 15.13
C GLU A 7 -11.58 -17.64 13.97
N ALA A 8 -12.21 -18.05 12.88
CA ALA A 8 -11.49 -18.54 11.70
C ALA A 8 -10.70 -17.42 11.00
N GLY A 9 -11.23 -16.21 11.02
CA GLY A 9 -10.60 -15.04 10.42
C GLY A 9 -9.42 -14.55 11.26
N ASN A 10 -9.57 -14.54 12.58
CA ASN A 10 -8.49 -14.25 13.52
C ASN A 10 -7.34 -15.28 13.42
N SER A 11 -7.67 -16.56 13.26
CA SER A 11 -6.65 -17.60 13.03
C SER A 11 -5.84 -17.34 11.75
N HIS A 12 -6.54 -17.01 10.66
CA HIS A 12 -5.88 -16.65 9.39
C HIS A 12 -5.04 -15.36 9.52
N ALA A 13 -5.54 -14.35 10.23
CA ALA A 13 -4.79 -13.11 10.48
C ALA A 13 -3.49 -13.38 11.26
N MET A 14 -3.52 -14.27 12.26
CA MET A 14 -2.32 -14.68 13.00
C MET A 14 -1.32 -15.44 12.12
N GLU A 15 -1.79 -16.36 11.27
CA GLU A 15 -0.94 -17.05 10.30
C GLU A 15 -0.28 -16.09 9.32
N MET A 16 -1.04 -15.12 8.81
CA MET A 16 -0.52 -14.08 7.92
C MET A 16 0.52 -13.22 8.62
N ALA A 17 0.28 -12.80 9.87
CA ALA A 17 1.24 -12.03 10.66
C ALA A 17 2.55 -12.82 10.87
N LYS A 18 2.44 -14.12 11.14
CA LYS A 18 3.60 -15.02 11.25
C LYS A 18 4.38 -15.09 9.93
N LYS A 19 3.71 -15.27 8.78
CA LYS A 19 4.34 -15.27 7.46
C LYS A 19 5.00 -13.92 7.14
N ALA A 20 4.36 -12.81 7.49
CA ALA A 20 4.93 -11.48 7.31
C ALA A 20 6.24 -11.31 8.11
N GLN A 21 6.30 -11.86 9.31
CA GLN A 21 7.52 -11.89 10.12
C GLN A 21 8.59 -12.82 9.51
N GLU A 22 8.22 -14.03 9.10
CA GLU A 22 9.15 -15.02 8.52
C GLU A 22 9.76 -14.55 7.19
N THR A 23 8.97 -13.84 6.38
CA THR A 23 9.42 -13.27 5.10
C THR A 23 10.16 -11.94 5.25
N GLY A 24 10.11 -11.32 6.44
CA GLY A 24 10.69 -9.99 6.69
C GLY A 24 10.05 -8.87 5.87
N ILE A 25 8.84 -9.08 5.34
CA ILE A 25 8.24 -8.17 4.36
C ILE A 25 7.95 -6.78 4.93
N THR A 26 7.62 -6.72 6.22
CA THR A 26 7.32 -5.48 6.95
C THR A 26 8.58 -4.72 7.37
N THR A 27 9.78 -5.29 7.20
CA THR A 27 11.04 -4.62 7.53
C THR A 27 11.95 -4.41 6.32
N MET A 28 11.67 -5.11 5.21
CA MET A 28 12.45 -5.07 3.96
C MET A 28 12.72 -3.65 3.45
N PHE A 29 11.79 -2.72 3.63
CA PHE A 29 11.86 -1.36 3.08
C PHE A 29 12.27 -0.28 4.11
N ASN A 30 12.71 -0.68 5.31
CA ASN A 30 12.96 0.28 6.40
C ASN A 30 14.29 1.02 6.30
N ASP A 31 15.34 0.33 5.84
CA ASP A 31 16.72 0.79 6.04
C ASP A 31 17.34 1.41 4.78
N ASP A 32 17.14 0.80 3.61
CA ASP A 32 17.72 1.26 2.34
C ASP A 32 16.63 1.65 1.34
N PRO A 33 16.48 2.96 1.01
CA PRO A 33 15.54 3.42 0.00
C PRO A 33 15.71 2.74 -1.36
N LYS A 34 16.93 2.30 -1.72
CA LYS A 34 17.17 1.58 -2.97
C LYS A 34 16.38 0.30 -3.08
N VAL A 35 16.12 -0.40 -1.97
CA VAL A 35 15.32 -1.63 -2.01
C VAL A 35 13.93 -1.34 -2.57
N SER A 36 13.33 -0.20 -2.24
CA SER A 36 12.04 0.20 -2.82
C SER A 36 12.15 0.50 -4.31
N VAL A 37 13.19 1.24 -4.72
CA VAL A 37 13.44 1.63 -6.12
C VAL A 37 13.74 0.42 -7.01
N ASP A 38 14.50 -0.54 -6.51
CA ASP A 38 14.88 -1.76 -7.23
C ASP A 38 13.72 -2.76 -7.29
N THR A 39 12.80 -2.71 -6.32
CA THR A 39 11.64 -3.62 -6.24
C THR A 39 10.47 -3.17 -7.12
N PHE A 40 10.22 -1.86 -7.21
CA PHE A 40 9.04 -1.31 -7.88
C PHE A 40 9.43 -0.32 -8.96
N ASP A 41 8.97 -0.50 -10.20
CA ASP A 41 9.34 0.37 -11.32
C ASP A 41 8.20 1.25 -11.85
N PHE A 42 7.01 1.18 -11.26
CA PHE A 42 5.83 1.93 -11.69
C PHE A 42 6.06 3.45 -11.66
N TYR A 43 6.95 3.92 -10.78
CA TYR A 43 7.31 5.33 -10.66
C TYR A 43 7.87 5.91 -11.97
N LYS A 44 8.45 5.08 -12.86
CA LYS A 44 9.02 5.51 -14.15
C LYS A 44 7.99 6.09 -15.11
N LYS A 45 6.68 5.88 -14.85
CA LYS A 45 5.58 6.51 -15.59
C LYS A 45 5.44 8.00 -15.28
N TYR A 46 6.03 8.49 -14.18
CA TYR A 46 5.85 9.84 -13.67
C TYR A 46 7.12 10.67 -13.91
N THR A 47 7.08 11.54 -14.92
CA THR A 47 8.25 12.30 -15.41
C THR A 47 8.79 13.36 -14.44
N PHE A 48 8.13 13.60 -13.31
CA PHE A 48 8.52 14.61 -12.33
C PHE A 48 9.16 14.01 -11.06
N PHE A 49 9.19 12.68 -10.96
CA PHE A 49 9.59 11.90 -9.79
C PHE A 49 10.67 10.89 -10.17
N HIS A 50 11.88 11.06 -9.64
CA HIS A 50 13.08 10.34 -10.09
C HIS A 50 13.84 9.70 -8.92
N PRO A 51 13.25 8.74 -8.19
CA PRO A 51 13.89 8.12 -7.03
C PRO A 51 15.17 7.33 -7.36
N GLU A 52 15.43 7.04 -8.64
CA GLU A 52 16.67 6.41 -9.11
C GLU A 52 17.88 7.35 -9.18
N SER A 53 17.63 8.66 -9.27
CA SER A 53 18.68 9.67 -9.47
C SER A 53 18.64 10.83 -8.49
N ASN A 54 17.56 10.96 -7.72
CA ASN A 54 17.38 11.95 -6.67
C ASN A 54 17.15 11.26 -5.31
N GLU A 55 18.01 11.59 -4.34
CA GLU A 55 17.99 11.00 -3.00
C GLU A 55 16.74 11.38 -2.20
N GLU A 56 16.21 12.60 -2.35
CA GLU A 56 15.00 13.01 -1.67
C GLU A 56 13.78 12.26 -2.21
N ASP A 57 13.70 12.11 -3.54
CA ASP A 57 12.66 11.33 -4.21
C ASP A 57 12.74 9.85 -3.79
N ALA A 58 13.96 9.30 -3.66
CA ALA A 58 14.18 7.93 -3.18
C ALA A 58 13.64 7.73 -1.75
N LYS A 59 13.96 8.65 -0.84
CA LYS A 59 13.46 8.62 0.55
C LYS A 59 11.94 8.76 0.62
N ALA A 60 11.37 9.66 -0.18
CA ALA A 60 9.94 9.83 -0.31
C ALA A 60 9.26 8.55 -0.82
N PHE A 61 9.81 7.95 -1.88
CA PHE A 61 9.29 6.70 -2.46
C PHE A 61 9.31 5.57 -1.45
N ALA A 62 10.45 5.36 -0.78
CA ALA A 62 10.60 4.33 0.23
C ALA A 62 9.65 4.51 1.40
N THR A 63 9.38 5.76 1.80
CA THR A 63 8.39 6.06 2.84
C THR A 63 6.99 5.62 2.41
N LEU A 64 6.56 5.99 1.20
CA LEU A 64 5.25 5.60 0.66
C LEU A 64 5.10 4.08 0.51
N VAL A 65 6.14 3.40 0.01
CA VAL A 65 6.18 1.94 -0.12
C VAL A 65 6.07 1.26 1.24
N ARG A 66 6.88 1.70 2.21
CA ARG A 66 6.84 1.17 3.58
C ARG A 66 5.46 1.35 4.21
N GLU A 67 4.91 2.57 4.15
CA GLU A 67 3.57 2.87 4.67
C GLU A 67 2.50 1.99 4.02
N CYS A 68 2.55 1.83 2.70
CA CYS A 68 1.64 0.97 1.97
C CYS A 68 1.75 -0.48 2.43
N VAL A 69 2.97 -1.04 2.52
CA VAL A 69 3.17 -2.43 2.96
C VAL A 69 2.62 -2.66 4.36
N HIS A 70 2.92 -1.77 5.32
CA HIS A 70 2.38 -1.90 6.67
C HIS A 70 0.85 -1.80 6.69
N PHE A 71 0.30 -0.80 6.01
CA PHE A 71 -1.14 -0.56 5.99
C PHE A 71 -1.89 -1.72 5.34
N GLU A 72 -1.38 -2.26 4.24
CA GLU A 72 -1.98 -3.41 3.55
C GLU A 72 -2.03 -4.64 4.47
N VAL A 73 -0.93 -4.95 5.16
CA VAL A 73 -0.85 -6.08 6.10
C VAL A 73 -1.78 -5.90 7.29
N GLU A 74 -1.77 -4.72 7.92
CA GLU A 74 -2.63 -4.43 9.09
C GLU A 74 -4.11 -4.41 8.73
N THR A 75 -4.45 -3.87 7.56
CA THR A 75 -5.83 -3.78 7.08
C THR A 75 -6.39 -5.16 6.75
N VAL A 76 -5.64 -6.01 6.02
CA VAL A 76 -6.08 -7.40 5.78
C VAL A 76 -6.29 -8.13 7.11
N ALA A 77 -5.31 -8.07 8.02
CA ALA A 77 -5.40 -8.76 9.31
C ALA A 77 -6.64 -8.35 10.09
N SER A 78 -6.91 -7.04 10.14
CA SER A 78 -8.07 -6.48 10.83
C SER A 78 -9.37 -6.95 10.18
N MET A 79 -9.48 -6.87 8.85
CA MET A 79 -10.68 -7.30 8.13
C MET A 79 -10.95 -8.79 8.30
N LEU A 80 -9.92 -9.64 8.26
CA LEU A 80 -10.03 -11.06 8.57
C LEU A 80 -10.52 -11.27 10.01
N THR A 81 -9.92 -10.58 10.99
CA THR A 81 -10.30 -10.69 12.41
C THR A 81 -11.77 -10.35 12.66
N PHE A 82 -12.32 -9.38 11.92
CA PHE A 82 -13.73 -9.00 11.99
C PHE A 82 -14.65 -9.80 11.05
N GLY A 83 -14.11 -10.71 10.24
CA GLY A 83 -14.89 -11.52 9.30
C GLY A 83 -15.47 -10.71 8.13
N LEU A 84 -14.83 -9.61 7.74
CA LEU A 84 -15.26 -8.76 6.62
C LEU A 84 -14.90 -9.40 5.27
N ASP A 85 -15.74 -9.18 4.26
CA ASP A 85 -15.42 -9.56 2.88
C ASP A 85 -14.34 -8.63 2.32
N LEU A 86 -13.13 -9.18 2.21
CA LEU A 86 -11.97 -8.49 1.68
C LEU A 86 -12.23 -7.93 0.28
N ASN A 87 -12.93 -8.65 -0.60
CA ASN A 87 -13.14 -8.20 -1.99
C ASN A 87 -14.03 -6.96 -2.09
N LEU A 88 -14.85 -6.70 -1.08
CA LEU A 88 -15.80 -5.59 -1.08
C LEU A 88 -15.18 -4.31 -0.52
N VAL A 89 -14.46 -4.42 0.58
CA VAL A 89 -14.08 -3.26 1.41
C VAL A 89 -12.60 -2.92 1.30
N TYR A 90 -11.74 -3.93 1.16
CA TYR A 90 -10.29 -3.75 1.24
C TYR A 90 -9.75 -2.79 0.18
N PRO A 91 -10.01 -2.98 -1.13
CA PRO A 91 -9.43 -2.13 -2.16
C PRO A 91 -9.76 -0.65 -1.97
N GLN A 92 -10.98 -0.39 -1.50
CA GLN A 92 -11.52 0.93 -1.29
C GLN A 92 -10.85 1.63 -0.10
N VAL A 93 -10.70 0.92 1.02
CA VAL A 93 -10.05 1.45 2.24
C VAL A 93 -8.58 1.76 1.99
N THR A 94 -7.85 0.84 1.37
CA THR A 94 -6.40 1.00 1.16
C THR A 94 -6.09 2.05 0.11
N LEU A 95 -6.87 2.12 -0.97
CA LEU A 95 -6.75 3.21 -1.94
C LEU A 95 -7.04 4.58 -1.31
N SER A 96 -8.12 4.72 -0.53
CA SER A 96 -8.46 6.01 0.09
C SER A 96 -7.41 6.46 1.12
N TYR A 97 -6.82 5.53 1.89
CA TYR A 97 -5.72 5.86 2.80
C TYR A 97 -4.47 6.30 2.03
N MET A 98 -4.01 5.50 1.08
CA MET A 98 -2.79 5.80 0.33
C MET A 98 -2.94 7.02 -0.57
N PHE A 99 -4.15 7.32 -1.06
CA PHE A 99 -4.44 8.56 -1.76
C PHE A 99 -4.15 9.78 -0.90
N ARG A 100 -4.58 9.77 0.37
CA ARG A 100 -4.32 10.91 1.28
C ARG A 100 -2.83 11.10 1.53
N SER A 101 -2.08 10.02 1.74
CA SER A 101 -0.62 10.07 1.93
C SER A 101 0.11 10.54 0.66
N CYS A 102 -0.22 9.96 -0.50
CA CYS A 102 0.36 10.36 -1.79
C CYS A 102 0.02 11.81 -2.11
N ARG A 103 -1.23 12.23 -1.91
CA ARG A 103 -1.64 13.61 -2.14
C ARG A 103 -0.86 14.60 -1.29
N ALA A 104 -0.70 14.33 0.00
CA ALA A 104 0.06 15.19 0.89
C ALA A 104 1.51 15.34 0.39
N LEU A 105 2.17 14.22 0.09
CA LEU A 105 3.55 14.23 -0.38
C LEU A 105 3.71 14.91 -1.73
N LEU A 106 2.84 14.59 -2.70
CA LEU A 106 2.91 15.10 -4.06
C LEU A 106 2.59 16.60 -4.12
N LYS A 107 1.58 17.04 -3.37
CA LYS A 107 1.23 18.46 -3.28
C LYS A 107 2.34 19.27 -2.61
N ASP A 108 2.90 18.78 -1.51
CA ASP A 108 3.92 19.55 -0.77
C ASP A 108 5.25 19.64 -1.53
N ARG A 109 5.64 18.60 -2.28
CA ARG A 109 6.95 18.51 -2.95
C ARG A 109 6.92 18.86 -4.44
N TYR A 110 5.77 18.73 -5.10
CA TYR A 110 5.67 18.83 -6.56
C TYR A 110 4.49 19.68 -7.04
N ALA A 111 3.96 20.58 -6.21
CA ALA A 111 2.90 21.52 -6.61
C ALA A 111 3.22 22.25 -7.92
N ASP A 112 4.45 22.75 -8.07
CA ASP A 112 4.89 23.50 -9.25
C ASP A 112 5.10 22.63 -10.50
N LYS A 113 5.06 21.30 -10.35
CA LYS A 113 5.25 20.32 -11.43
C LYS A 113 3.93 19.75 -11.97
N GLY A 114 2.81 20.38 -11.63
CA GLY A 114 1.48 19.98 -12.12
C GLY A 114 0.89 18.76 -11.41
N ALA A 115 1.33 18.45 -10.19
CA ALA A 115 0.71 17.42 -9.38
C ALA A 115 -0.70 17.85 -8.94
N ASP A 116 -1.72 17.29 -9.59
CA ASP A 116 -3.13 17.48 -9.26
C ASP A 116 -3.74 16.27 -8.53
N GLU A 117 -5.00 16.39 -8.11
CA GLU A 117 -5.71 15.32 -7.38
C GLU A 117 -5.82 14.03 -8.22
N ALA A 118 -6.04 14.16 -9.54
CA ALA A 118 -6.17 13.02 -10.43
C ALA A 118 -4.86 12.24 -10.55
N LEU A 119 -3.74 12.95 -10.65
CA LEU A 119 -2.41 12.37 -10.66
C LEU A 119 -2.08 11.69 -9.34
N ALA A 120 -2.43 12.31 -8.21
CA ALA A 120 -2.24 11.72 -6.89
C ALA A 120 -3.07 10.45 -6.69
N GLU A 121 -4.31 10.42 -7.18
CA GLU A 121 -5.15 9.22 -7.16
C GLU A 121 -4.57 8.11 -8.04
N GLN A 122 -4.09 8.43 -9.24
CA GLN A 122 -3.45 7.45 -10.11
C GLN A 122 -2.16 6.91 -9.49
N PHE A 123 -1.32 7.77 -8.91
CA PHE A 123 -0.09 7.35 -8.22
C PHE A 123 -0.39 6.43 -7.04
N ALA A 124 -1.39 6.77 -6.22
CA ALA A 124 -1.82 5.93 -5.11
C ALA A 124 -2.36 4.58 -5.59
N ARG A 125 -3.13 4.55 -6.69
CA ARG A 125 -3.61 3.29 -7.28
C ARG A 125 -2.47 2.41 -7.74
N ASP A 126 -1.53 2.97 -8.49
CA ASP A 126 -0.36 2.22 -8.97
C ASP A 126 0.46 1.71 -7.78
N LEU A 127 0.68 2.53 -6.74
CA LEU A 127 1.39 2.13 -5.52
C LEU A 127 0.71 0.94 -4.84
N VAL A 128 -0.59 1.07 -4.52
CA VAL A 128 -1.37 0.04 -3.83
C VAL A 128 -1.41 -1.25 -4.64
N GLN A 129 -1.69 -1.18 -5.94
CA GLN A 129 -1.75 -2.37 -6.79
C GLN A 129 -0.41 -3.11 -6.87
N ASN A 130 0.70 -2.38 -7.03
CA ASN A 130 2.02 -2.97 -7.13
C ASN A 130 2.47 -3.58 -5.79
N VAL A 131 2.25 -2.86 -4.68
CA VAL A 131 2.54 -3.35 -3.34
C VAL A 131 1.70 -4.59 -3.03
N TYR A 132 0.39 -4.55 -3.28
CA TYR A 132 -0.49 -5.69 -3.10
C TYR A 132 -0.01 -6.90 -3.89
N SER A 133 0.28 -6.73 -5.18
CA SER A 133 0.77 -7.80 -6.04
C SER A 133 2.09 -8.39 -5.53
N PHE A 134 2.98 -7.55 -4.99
CA PHE A 134 4.25 -7.98 -4.42
C PHE A 134 4.06 -8.81 -3.14
N ILE A 135 3.14 -8.43 -2.25
CA ILE A 135 2.89 -9.12 -0.99
C ILE A 135 1.95 -10.32 -1.15
N GLN A 136 1.11 -10.36 -2.19
CA GLN A 136 0.04 -11.34 -2.38
C GLN A 136 0.53 -12.78 -2.26
N GLY A 137 1.53 -13.16 -3.07
CA GLY A 137 2.07 -14.52 -3.07
C GLY A 137 2.96 -14.85 -1.86
N LYS A 138 3.38 -13.84 -1.08
CA LYS A 138 4.19 -14.03 0.13
C LYS A 138 3.33 -14.27 1.38
N LEU A 139 2.10 -13.76 1.35
CA LEU A 139 1.17 -13.78 2.47
C LEU A 139 -0.09 -14.61 2.20
N ASP A 140 -0.16 -15.29 1.05
CA ASP A 140 -1.32 -16.05 0.57
C ASP A 140 -2.62 -15.24 0.53
N LEU A 141 -2.53 -13.98 0.06
CA LEU A 141 -3.68 -13.09 -0.03
C LEU A 141 -4.56 -13.44 -1.24
N PRO A 142 -5.89 -13.22 -1.15
CA PRO A 142 -6.79 -13.46 -2.27
C PRO A 142 -6.51 -12.50 -3.43
N THR A 143 -6.96 -12.85 -4.63
CA THR A 143 -6.91 -11.91 -5.77
C THR A 143 -7.94 -10.80 -5.57
N MET A 144 -7.50 -9.54 -5.64
CA MET A 144 -8.37 -8.38 -5.51
C MET A 144 -8.80 -7.83 -6.87
N LYS A 145 -10.04 -7.32 -6.95
CA LYS A 145 -10.53 -6.56 -8.10
C LYS A 145 -10.39 -5.08 -7.84
N TRP A 146 -9.47 -4.43 -8.54
CA TRP A 146 -9.20 -3.00 -8.41
C TRP A 146 -9.94 -2.13 -9.44
N GLU A 147 -10.70 -2.76 -10.33
CA GLU A 147 -11.51 -2.08 -11.35
C GLU A 147 -12.61 -1.24 -10.70
N GLY A 148 -12.73 0.02 -11.09
CA GLY A 148 -13.79 0.92 -10.61
C GLY A 148 -13.65 1.44 -9.17
N VAL A 149 -12.69 0.93 -8.38
CA VAL A 149 -12.35 1.46 -7.05
C VAL A 149 -11.89 2.92 -7.22
N SER A 150 -12.28 3.86 -6.38
CA SER A 150 -11.80 5.26 -6.44
C SER A 150 -11.65 5.83 -5.05
N ALA A 151 -10.60 6.60 -4.80
CA ALA A 151 -10.31 7.14 -3.47
C ALA A 151 -11.44 8.03 -2.90
N ASN A 152 -12.31 8.56 -3.77
CA ASN A 152 -13.39 9.49 -3.44
C ASN A 152 -14.73 8.83 -3.08
N LEU A 153 -14.80 7.49 -3.03
CA LEU A 153 -16.02 6.75 -2.69
C LEU A 153 -16.19 6.49 -1.18
N LEU A 154 -15.27 6.98 -0.33
CA LEU A 154 -15.32 6.97 1.14
C LEU A 154 -15.34 8.39 1.71
#